data_AF-A0A7W1PKP6-F1
#
_entry.id   AF-A0A7W1PKP6-F1
#
_cell.length_a   1.000
_cell.length_b   1.000
_cell.length_c   1.000
_cell.angle_alpha   90.00
_cell.angle_beta   90.00
_cell.angle_gamma   90.00
#
_symmetry.space_group_name_H-M   'P 1'
#
loop_
_entity.id
_entity.type
_entity.pdbx_description
1 polymer ?
#
loop_
_entity_poly.entity_id
_entity_poly.type
_entity_poly.pdbx_seq_one_letter_code
_entity_poly.pdbx_strand_id
1 'polypeptide(L)'
;MELSAGLLRCACRPCAMVLDLSATHGGRYRLVPERLQALPELAHDDAVWETLRIPVALAFLVRHSESGPVAVFPGALGPTDATIDPPEWSALEAAHPVIRELQSDVEAVLVNRARGARDCWLVPIDVCYRLVALLRGEWKGLSGGDTVWEKLDLFFDDLRRRAAPASSEPGEVAR
;
A
#
# COMPACT_ATOMS: atom_id res chain seq x y z
N MET A 1 10.31 22.61 14.12
CA MET A 1 9.52 21.37 14.21
C MET A 1 10.31 20.32 13.46
N GLU A 2 11.19 19.62 14.18
CA GLU A 2 12.08 18.60 13.61
C GLU A 2 11.25 17.38 13.24
N LEU A 3 11.15 17.14 11.94
CA LEU A 3 10.77 15.85 11.40
C LEU A 3 12.08 15.08 11.23
N SER A 4 12.40 14.18 12.15
CA SER A 4 13.34 13.07 11.87
C SER A 4 12.68 12.08 10.91
N ALA A 5 12.22 12.59 9.76
CA ALA A 5 11.47 11.84 8.78
C ALA A 5 12.39 10.75 8.21
N GLY A 6 11.96 9.49 8.41
CA GLY A 6 12.30 8.40 7.53
C GLY A 6 11.98 8.81 6.11
N LEU A 7 12.99 9.37 5.43
CA LEU A 7 12.93 9.61 4.00
C LEU A 7 12.76 8.22 3.38
N LEU A 8 11.60 7.98 2.80
CA LEU A 8 11.37 6.81 1.95
C LEU A 8 12.35 6.91 0.79
N ARG A 9 13.48 6.23 0.88
CA ARG A 9 14.47 6.21 -0.20
C ARG A 9 14.12 5.07 -1.14
N CYS A 10 13.03 5.23 -1.87
CA CYS A 10 12.66 4.31 -2.94
C CYS A 10 12.87 4.96 -4.30
N ALA A 11 13.15 4.16 -5.32
CA ALA A 11 13.21 4.61 -6.70
C ALA A 11 12.22 3.82 -7.55
N CYS A 12 11.40 4.56 -8.30
CA CYS A 12 10.57 4.00 -9.36
C CYS A 12 11.44 3.38 -10.46
N ARG A 13 10.93 2.43 -11.26
CA ARG A 13 11.71 1.79 -12.34
C ARG A 13 12.34 2.78 -13.34
N PRO A 14 11.62 3.83 -13.83
CA PRO A 14 12.23 4.91 -14.61
C PRO A 14 13.34 5.67 -13.85
N CYS A 15 13.10 5.96 -12.57
CA CYS A 15 14.03 6.66 -11.70
C CYS A 15 15.32 5.84 -11.50
N ALA A 16 15.20 4.53 -11.34
CA ALA A 16 16.33 3.62 -11.15
C ALA A 16 17.20 3.48 -12.40
N MET A 17 16.60 3.54 -13.59
CA MET A 17 17.32 3.54 -14.86
C MET A 17 18.11 4.84 -15.06
N VAL A 18 17.52 5.99 -14.71
CA VAL A 18 18.18 7.30 -14.83
C VAL A 18 19.29 7.47 -13.79
N LEU A 19 19.12 6.93 -12.58
CA LEU A 19 20.06 7.04 -11.48
C LEU A 19 21.12 5.91 -11.45
N ASP A 20 21.11 5.02 -12.43
CA ASP A 20 21.94 3.80 -12.51
C ASP A 20 22.06 3.05 -11.17
N LEU A 21 20.91 2.90 -10.50
CA LEU A 21 20.82 2.23 -9.19
C LEU A 21 21.11 0.73 -9.29
N SER A 22 21.18 0.20 -10.51
CA SER A 22 21.57 -1.17 -10.84
C SER A 22 23.02 -1.49 -10.46
N ALA A 23 23.92 -0.49 -10.41
CA ALA A 23 25.36 -0.74 -10.34
C ALA A 23 26.09 -0.19 -9.10
N THR A 24 25.75 0.98 -8.53
CA THR A 24 26.75 1.67 -7.67
C THR A 24 26.23 2.56 -6.54
N HIS A 25 25.09 2.27 -5.90
CA HIS A 25 24.65 3.06 -4.74
C HIS A 25 24.30 2.18 -3.55
N GLY A 26 25.33 1.84 -2.75
CA GLY A 26 25.23 1.08 -1.51
C GLY A 26 24.07 1.54 -0.62
N GLY A 27 23.02 0.72 -0.56
CA GLY A 27 21.97 0.73 0.46
C GLY A 27 21.12 2.00 0.58
N ARG A 28 21.32 3.03 -0.24
CA ARG A 28 20.60 4.30 -0.07
C ARG A 28 19.23 4.32 -0.72
N TYR A 29 19.00 3.59 -1.81
CA TYR A 29 17.70 3.55 -2.48
C TYR A 29 17.27 2.11 -2.76
N ARG A 30 16.00 1.79 -2.51
CA ARG A 30 15.39 0.48 -2.87
C ARG A 30 14.55 0.62 -4.13
N LEU A 31 14.65 -0.35 -5.04
CA LEU A 31 13.77 -0.44 -6.20
C LEU A 31 12.35 -0.78 -5.71
N VAL A 32 11.36 -0.04 -6.19
CA VAL A 32 9.95 -0.37 -5.95
C VAL A 32 9.56 -1.56 -6.83
N PRO A 33 9.10 -2.69 -6.26
CA PRO A 33 8.69 -3.86 -7.04
C PRO A 33 7.40 -3.59 -7.80
N GLU A 34 7.05 -4.44 -8.76
CA GLU A 34 5.76 -4.37 -9.48
C GLU A 34 4.73 -5.37 -8.92
N ARG A 35 5.05 -6.00 -7.77
CA ARG A 35 4.22 -7.03 -7.15
C ARG A 35 2.88 -6.45 -6.70
N LEU A 36 1.80 -6.98 -7.29
CA LEU A 36 0.43 -6.65 -6.96
C LEU A 36 -0.34 -7.96 -6.75
N GLN A 37 -0.95 -8.13 -5.59
CA GLN A 37 -1.66 -9.36 -5.23
C GLN A 37 -2.89 -9.04 -4.37
N ALA A 38 -4.05 -9.59 -4.73
CA ALA A 38 -5.25 -9.50 -3.89
C ALA A 38 -5.13 -10.42 -2.66
N LEU A 39 -5.57 -9.94 -1.50
CA LEU A 39 -5.51 -10.61 -0.20
C LEU A 39 -6.92 -10.76 0.41
N PRO A 40 -7.80 -11.57 -0.18
CA PRO A 40 -9.19 -11.69 0.28
C PRO A 40 -9.29 -12.19 1.73
N GLU A 41 -8.40 -13.10 2.16
CA GLU A 41 -8.41 -13.64 3.53
C GLU A 41 -8.20 -12.56 4.58
N LEU A 42 -7.31 -11.60 4.30
CA LEU A 42 -7.03 -10.48 5.20
C LEU A 42 -8.20 -9.46 5.24
N ALA A 43 -8.92 -9.33 4.12
CA ALA A 43 -10.06 -8.43 4.05
C ALA A 43 -11.27 -8.90 4.88
N HIS A 44 -11.34 -10.20 5.18
CA HIS A 44 -12.40 -10.80 5.99
C HIS A 44 -12.06 -10.93 7.48
N ASP A 45 -10.82 -10.66 7.89
CA ASP A 45 -10.39 -10.74 9.30
C ASP A 45 -10.77 -9.47 10.08
N ASP A 46 -12.03 -9.41 10.53
CA ASP A 46 -12.55 -8.27 11.30
C ASP A 46 -11.83 -8.06 12.65
N ALA A 47 -11.26 -9.12 13.25
CA ALA A 47 -10.57 -9.04 14.54
C ALA A 47 -9.23 -8.30 14.42
N VAL A 48 -8.52 -8.51 13.31
CA VAL A 48 -7.31 -7.75 12.97
C VAL A 48 -7.62 -6.25 12.84
N TRP A 49 -8.69 -5.90 12.14
CA TRP A 49 -9.02 -4.49 11.88
C TRP A 49 -9.50 -3.73 13.12
N GLU A 50 -10.26 -4.38 14.01
CA GLU A 50 -10.67 -3.79 15.28
C GLU A 50 -9.46 -3.48 16.17
N THR A 51 -8.47 -4.38 16.15
CA THR A 51 -7.22 -4.24 16.91
C THR A 51 -6.38 -3.05 16.41
N LEU A 52 -6.30 -2.88 15.09
CA LEU A 52 -5.56 -1.76 14.47
C LEU A 52 -6.18 -0.38 14.74
N ARG A 53 -7.40 -0.31 15.31
CA ARG A 53 -8.11 0.93 15.71
C ARG A 53 -8.08 2.03 14.63
N ILE A 54 -8.10 1.65 13.36
CA ILE A 54 -7.96 2.59 12.25
C ILE A 54 -9.30 3.33 12.09
N PRO A 55 -9.36 4.65 12.33
CA PRO A 55 -10.63 5.39 12.33
C PRO A 55 -11.18 5.64 10.92
N VAL A 56 -10.41 5.30 9.89
CA VAL A 56 -10.74 5.54 8.49
C VAL A 56 -10.91 4.25 7.72
N ALA A 57 -11.81 4.28 6.74
CA ALA A 57 -12.09 3.14 5.90
C ALA A 57 -11.00 2.85 4.83
N LEU A 58 -9.91 3.62 4.83
CA LEU A 58 -8.80 3.50 3.88
C LEU A 58 -7.47 3.65 4.62
N ALA A 59 -6.60 2.66 4.51
CA ALA A 59 -5.25 2.72 5.09
C ALA A 59 -4.29 1.84 4.31
N PHE A 60 -2.99 2.05 4.51
CA PHE A 60 -1.99 1.09 4.09
C PHE A 60 -1.00 0.78 5.20
N LEU A 61 -0.64 -0.49 5.33
CA LEU A 61 0.32 -0.98 6.31
C LEU A 61 1.68 -1.13 5.65
N VAL A 62 2.73 -0.57 6.25
CA VAL A 62 4.09 -0.65 5.75
C VAL A 62 5.04 -1.00 6.88
N ARG A 63 6.05 -1.82 6.59
CA ARG A 63 7.18 -2.05 7.50
C ARG A 63 8.29 -1.09 7.12
N HIS A 64 8.52 -0.08 7.95
CA HIS A 64 9.73 0.74 7.83
C HIS A 64 10.93 -0.02 8.40
N SER A 65 12.05 0.03 7.70
CA SER A 65 13.27 -0.63 8.14
C SER A 65 13.87 -0.01 9.42
N GLU A 66 13.66 1.29 9.64
CA GLU A 66 14.21 2.01 10.79
C GLU A 66 13.24 2.12 11.98
N SER A 67 11.94 2.31 11.72
CA SER A 67 10.93 2.57 12.76
C SER A 67 9.93 1.43 12.99
N GLY A 68 9.98 0.36 12.19
CA GLY A 68 9.09 -0.79 12.32
C GLY A 68 7.74 -0.61 11.61
N PRO A 69 6.72 -1.39 11.98
CA PRO A 69 5.43 -1.40 11.31
C PRO A 69 4.60 -0.15 11.64
N VAL A 70 4.04 0.46 10.60
CA VAL A 70 3.13 1.61 10.72
C VAL A 70 1.91 1.42 9.82
N ALA A 71 0.77 1.92 10.28
CA ALA A 71 -0.40 2.16 9.45
C ALA A 71 -0.39 3.62 9.00
N VAL A 72 -0.57 3.86 7.72
CA VAL A 72 -0.67 5.20 7.15
C VAL A 72 -2.07 5.40 6.58
N PHE A 73 -2.70 6.49 6.96
CA PHE A 73 -4.05 6.84 6.53
C PHE A 73 -4.07 8.21 5.85
N PRO A 74 -4.89 8.37 4.79
CA PRO A 74 -5.09 9.66 4.16
C PRO A 74 -5.91 10.57 5.09
N GLY A 75 -5.31 11.66 5.55
CA GLY A 75 -5.97 12.71 6.33
C GLY A 75 -6.12 14.02 5.55
N ALA A 76 -6.97 14.93 6.06
CA ALA A 76 -7.23 16.24 5.45
C ALA A 76 -5.96 17.11 5.29
N LEU A 77 -4.92 16.85 6.09
CA LEU A 77 -3.64 17.56 6.04
C LEU A 77 -2.51 16.77 5.36
N GLY A 78 -2.77 15.54 4.90
CA GLY A 78 -1.77 14.63 4.36
C GLY A 78 -1.84 13.23 4.96
N PRO A 79 -0.93 12.33 4.56
CA PRO A 79 -0.83 11.02 5.19
C PRO A 79 -0.46 11.19 6.67
N THR A 80 -1.24 10.57 7.54
CA THR A 80 -0.97 10.49 8.97
C THR A 80 -0.56 9.05 9.28
N ASP A 81 0.49 8.91 10.09
CA ASP A 81 1.02 7.64 10.55
C ASP A 81 0.48 7.28 11.95
N ALA A 82 0.18 6.00 12.15
CA ALA A 82 -0.05 5.39 13.44
C ALA A 82 0.88 4.19 13.58
N THR A 83 1.70 4.21 14.63
CA THR A 83 2.54 3.06 15.00
C THR A 83 1.65 1.88 15.37
N ILE A 84 2.01 0.70 14.88
CA ILE A 84 1.33 -0.55 15.23
C ILE A 84 2.12 -1.23 16.34
N ASP A 85 1.44 -1.69 17.39
CA ASP A 85 2.13 -2.34 18.51
C ASP A 85 2.78 -3.67 18.03
N PRO A 86 4.03 -3.99 18.43
CA PRO A 86 4.72 -5.18 17.96
C PRO A 86 3.96 -6.51 18.14
N PRO A 87 3.20 -6.74 19.23
CA PRO A 87 2.38 -7.94 19.37
C PRO A 87 1.26 -8.04 18.33
N GLU A 88 0.62 -6.92 17.99
CA GLU A 88 -0.47 -6.86 17.00
C GLU A 88 0.07 -7.17 15.61
N TRP A 89 1.23 -6.60 15.27
CA TRP A 89 1.92 -6.89 14.02
C TRP A 89 2.39 -8.35 13.94
N SER A 90 2.88 -8.92 15.05
CA SER A 90 3.32 -10.32 15.09
C SER A 90 2.15 -11.29 14.90
N ALA A 91 0.97 -10.98 15.46
CA ALA A 91 -0.25 -11.74 15.24
C ALA A 91 -0.68 -11.70 13.76
N LEU A 92 -0.57 -10.52 13.13
CA LEU A 92 -0.85 -10.32 11.72
C LEU A 92 0.08 -11.16 10.82
N GLU A 93 1.38 -11.18 11.11
CA GLU A 93 2.35 -12.04 10.41
C GLU A 93 2.04 -13.53 10.59
N ALA A 94 1.63 -13.94 11.79
CA ALA A 94 1.31 -15.33 12.09
C ALA A 94 0.06 -15.80 11.31
N ALA A 95 -0.96 -14.95 11.21
CA ALA A 95 -2.19 -15.24 10.47
C ALA A 95 -1.99 -15.17 8.95
N HIS A 96 -1.16 -14.24 8.46
CA HIS A 96 -1.01 -13.96 7.04
C HIS A 96 0.49 -13.96 6.63
N PRO A 97 1.01 -15.08 6.09
CA PRO A 97 2.41 -15.20 5.71
C PRO A 97 2.90 -14.12 4.75
N VAL A 98 2.03 -13.61 3.88
CA VAL A 98 2.33 -12.50 2.96
C VAL A 98 2.79 -11.22 3.66
N ILE A 99 2.36 -10.98 4.91
CA ILE A 99 2.76 -9.81 5.71
C ILE A 99 4.19 -9.95 6.22
N ARG A 100 4.61 -11.19 6.50
CA ARG A 100 6.00 -11.51 6.86
C ARG A 100 6.93 -11.32 5.67
N GLU A 101 6.44 -11.59 4.47
CA GLU A 101 7.18 -11.48 3.21
C GLU A 101 7.28 -10.05 2.65
N LEU A 102 6.58 -9.08 3.24
CA LEU A 102 6.61 -7.69 2.79
C LEU A 102 8.04 -7.15 2.74
N GLN A 103 8.43 -6.61 1.58
CA GLN A 103 9.67 -5.87 1.46
C GLN A 103 9.56 -4.51 2.14
N SER A 104 10.36 -4.33 3.20
CA SER A 104 10.39 -3.08 3.96
C SER A 104 10.61 -1.86 3.06
N ASP A 105 9.91 -0.78 3.38
CA ASP A 105 9.98 0.53 2.71
C ASP A 105 9.47 0.57 1.25
N VAL A 106 9.13 -0.55 0.60
CA VAL A 106 8.76 -0.56 -0.84
C VAL A 106 7.48 -1.32 -1.16
N GLU A 107 7.02 -2.18 -0.26
CA GLU A 107 5.72 -2.83 -0.36
C GLU A 107 4.83 -2.41 0.81
N ALA A 108 3.54 -2.40 0.54
CA ALA A 108 2.53 -2.11 1.54
C ALA A 108 1.29 -2.98 1.32
N VAL A 109 0.52 -3.13 2.38
CA VAL A 109 -0.81 -3.73 2.31
C VAL A 109 -1.81 -2.61 2.27
N LEU A 110 -2.44 -2.41 1.12
CA LEU A 110 -3.49 -1.42 0.93
C LEU A 110 -4.84 -2.03 1.28
N VAL A 111 -5.62 -1.27 2.04
CA VAL A 111 -6.88 -1.69 2.65
C VAL A 111 -7.98 -0.75 2.22
N ASN A 112 -9.05 -1.29 1.68
CA ASN A 112 -10.26 -0.56 1.38
C ASN A 112 -11.48 -1.20 2.06
N ARG A 113 -11.99 -0.46 3.03
CA ARG A 113 -13.25 -0.74 3.73
C ARG A 113 -14.30 0.34 3.50
N ALA A 114 -14.06 1.28 2.58
CA ALA A 114 -14.96 2.38 2.34
C ALA A 114 -16.30 1.88 1.80
N ARG A 115 -17.40 2.48 2.27
CA ARG A 115 -18.78 2.17 1.84
C ARG A 115 -19.13 0.67 1.90
N GLY A 116 -18.54 -0.08 2.84
CA GLY A 116 -18.79 -1.51 3.02
C GLY A 116 -17.93 -2.43 2.15
N ALA A 117 -16.95 -1.88 1.42
CA ALA A 117 -15.95 -2.69 0.74
C ALA A 117 -15.18 -3.58 1.75
N ARG A 118 -14.63 -4.68 1.24
CA ARG A 118 -13.74 -5.58 1.98
C ARG A 118 -12.65 -6.01 1.01
N ASP A 119 -11.82 -5.06 0.63
CA ASP A 119 -10.71 -5.33 -0.25
C ASP A 119 -9.37 -5.10 0.45
N CYS A 120 -8.43 -5.99 0.21
CA CYS A 120 -7.04 -5.86 0.64
C CYS A 120 -6.13 -6.29 -0.50
N TRP A 121 -5.03 -5.57 -0.68
CA TRP A 121 -4.02 -5.90 -1.67
C TRP A 121 -2.63 -5.70 -1.08
N LEU A 122 -1.71 -6.59 -1.43
CA LEU A 122 -0.30 -6.24 -1.43
C LEU A 122 -0.04 -5.40 -2.68
N VAL A 123 0.52 -4.21 -2.49
CA VAL A 123 0.84 -3.27 -3.54
C VAL A 123 2.25 -2.71 -3.37
N PRO A 124 2.86 -2.20 -4.44
CA PRO A 124 4.03 -1.35 -4.33
C PRO A 124 3.70 -0.04 -3.62
N ILE A 125 4.64 0.51 -2.85
CA ILE A 125 4.40 1.68 -1.99
C ILE A 125 4.00 2.94 -2.77
N ASP A 126 4.45 3.09 -4.02
CA ASP A 126 4.08 4.21 -4.89
C ASP A 126 2.58 4.21 -5.24
N VAL A 127 1.95 3.03 -5.29
CA VAL A 127 0.49 2.91 -5.45
C VAL A 127 -0.24 3.57 -4.27
N CYS A 128 0.25 3.38 -3.05
CA CYS A 128 -0.30 4.01 -1.85
C CYS A 128 -0.14 5.54 -1.89
N TYR A 129 1.04 6.04 -2.27
CA TYR A 129 1.24 7.48 -2.40
C TYR A 129 0.46 8.10 -3.56
N ARG A 130 0.22 7.36 -4.64
CA ARG A 130 -0.68 7.78 -5.73
C ARG A 130 -2.12 7.93 -5.24
N LEU A 131 -2.59 7.00 -4.39
CA LEU A 131 -3.90 7.12 -3.73
C LEU A 131 -3.97 8.37 -2.84
N VAL A 132 -2.94 8.61 -2.01
CA VAL A 132 -2.87 9.80 -1.16
C VAL A 132 -2.86 11.08 -2.00
N ALA A 133 -2.12 11.11 -3.12
CA ALA A 133 -2.10 12.25 -4.04
C ALA A 133 -3.46 12.49 -4.70
N LEU A 134 -4.16 11.43 -5.12
CA LEU A 134 -5.52 11.51 -5.65
C LEU A 134 -6.48 12.10 -4.62
N LEU A 135 -6.46 11.57 -3.39
CA LEU A 135 -7.30 12.08 -2.31
C LEU A 135 -7.02 13.56 -2.03
N ARG A 136 -5.75 13.97 -1.94
CA ARG A 136 -5.39 15.38 -1.70
C ARG A 136 -5.79 16.31 -2.85
N GLY A 137 -5.71 15.87 -4.09
CA GLY A 137 -6.07 16.69 -5.26
C GLY A 137 -7.57 16.95 -5.36
N GLU A 138 -8.39 16.00 -4.91
CA GLU A 138 -9.83 16.00 -5.11
C GLU A 138 -10.61 16.43 -3.86
N TRP A 139 -10.02 16.31 -2.67
CA TRP A 139 -10.69 16.68 -1.42
C TRP A 139 -10.79 18.19 -1.26
N LYS A 140 -11.81 18.79 -1.89
CA LYS A 140 -12.24 20.16 -1.65
C LYS A 140 -13.38 20.15 -0.61
N GLY A 141 -13.12 20.68 0.59
CA GLY A 141 -14.10 20.75 1.69
C GLY A 141 -14.13 19.52 2.61
N LEU A 142 -15.00 19.53 3.64
CA LEU A 142 -15.02 18.52 4.72
C LEU A 142 -15.41 17.11 4.26
N SER A 143 -16.18 16.98 3.18
CA SER A 143 -16.82 15.72 2.79
C SER A 143 -16.36 15.15 1.46
N GLY A 144 -15.50 15.85 0.69
CA GLY A 144 -14.96 15.37 -0.59
C GLY A 144 -16.09 14.87 -1.50
N GLY A 145 -16.76 15.77 -2.21
CA GLY A 145 -17.98 15.48 -2.98
C GLY A 145 -17.88 14.29 -3.94
N ASP A 146 -18.99 13.92 -4.57
CA ASP A 146 -19.16 12.69 -5.38
C ASP A 146 -17.99 12.36 -6.35
N THR A 147 -17.31 13.39 -6.87
CA THR A 147 -16.11 13.25 -7.73
C THR A 147 -14.93 12.52 -7.08
N VAL A 148 -14.71 12.67 -5.76
CA VAL A 148 -13.66 11.92 -5.04
C VAL A 148 -13.97 10.44 -5.06
N TRP A 149 -15.23 10.10 -4.81
CA TRP A 149 -15.70 8.71 -4.75
C TRP A 149 -15.64 8.04 -6.12
N GLU A 150 -16.05 8.73 -7.18
CA GLU A 150 -15.90 8.21 -8.56
C GLU A 150 -14.44 7.90 -8.90
N LYS A 151 -13.51 8.79 -8.53
CA LYS A 151 -12.07 8.59 -8.77
C LYS A 151 -11.49 7.46 -7.91
N LEU A 152 -11.96 7.29 -6.69
CA LEU A 152 -11.60 6.15 -5.84
C LEU A 152 -12.11 4.84 -6.41
N ASP A 153 -13.36 4.80 -6.87
CA ASP A 153 -13.96 3.62 -7.48
C ASP A 153 -13.16 3.21 -8.72
N LEU A 154 -12.82 4.16 -9.60
CA LEU A 154 -11.95 3.93 -10.76
C LEU A 154 -10.55 3.43 -10.38
N PHE A 155 -9.97 3.98 -9.30
CA PHE A 155 -8.66 3.55 -8.81
C PHE A 155 -8.69 2.10 -8.32
N PHE A 156 -9.69 1.72 -7.54
CA PHE A 156 -9.82 0.35 -7.03
C PHE A 156 -10.27 -0.64 -8.11
N ASP A 157 -11.08 -0.22 -9.08
CA ASP A 157 -11.38 -1.02 -10.28
C ASP A 157 -10.10 -1.35 -11.06
N ASP A 158 -9.18 -0.39 -11.21
CA ASP A 158 -7.88 -0.62 -11.84
C ASP A 158 -7.03 -1.63 -11.08
N LEU A 159 -6.96 -1.49 -9.75
CA LEU A 159 -6.27 -2.45 -8.91
C LEU A 159 -6.87 -3.85 -9.01
N ARG A 160 -8.20 -3.98 -8.99
CA ARG A 160 -8.88 -5.27 -9.17
C ARG A 160 -8.55 -5.90 -10.52
N ARG A 161 -8.57 -5.14 -11.61
CA ARG A 161 -8.22 -5.64 -12.95
C ARG A 161 -6.77 -6.11 -13.04
N ARG A 162 -5.83 -5.37 -12.43
CA ARG A 162 -4.40 -5.71 -12.46
C ARG A 162 -4.02 -6.83 -11.50
N ALA A 163 -4.76 -6.99 -10.40
CA ALA A 163 -4.55 -8.04 -9.40
C ALA A 163 -5.27 -9.35 -9.77
N ALA A 164 -6.25 -9.30 -10.68
CA ALA A 164 -6.82 -10.50 -11.26
C ALA A 164 -5.68 -11.30 -11.91
N PRO A 165 -5.61 -12.64 -11.71
CA PRO A 165 -4.64 -13.44 -12.43
C PRO A 165 -4.82 -13.15 -13.91
N ALA A 166 -3.74 -12.72 -14.58
CA ALA A 166 -3.74 -12.67 -16.03
C ALA A 166 -4.19 -14.07 -16.47
N SER A 167 -5.35 -14.15 -17.14
CA SER A 167 -5.81 -15.39 -17.74
C SER A 167 -4.63 -15.95 -18.50
N SER A 168 -4.03 -17.00 -17.97
CA SER A 168 -2.95 -17.69 -18.67
C SER A 168 -3.60 -18.31 -19.89
N GLU A 169 -3.47 -17.64 -21.03
CA GLU A 169 -3.56 -18.34 -22.31
C GLU A 169 -2.52 -19.46 -22.22
N PRO A 170 -2.93 -20.74 -22.35
CA PRO A 170 -1.97 -21.83 -22.40
C PRO A 170 -1.07 -21.57 -23.62
N GLY A 171 0.19 -21.25 -23.36
CA GLY A 171 1.22 -21.11 -24.39
C GLY A 171 1.26 -22.39 -25.21
N GLU A 172 0.67 -22.31 -26.40
CA GLU A 172 0.64 -23.36 -27.39
C GLU A 172 2.07 -23.67 -27.84
N VAL A 173 2.40 -24.96 -27.78
CA VAL A 173 3.66 -25.56 -28.21
C VAL A 173 3.78 -25.44 -29.74
N ALA A 174 4.80 -24.74 -30.22
CA ALA A 174 5.33 -24.86 -31.59
C ALA A 174 6.74 -24.21 -31.61
N ARG A 175 7.84 -24.81 -32.04
CA ARG A 175 8.19 -26.05 -32.75
C ARG A 175 9.64 -26.39 -32.40
#